data_AF-A0A7W9NIW1-F1
#
_entry.id   AF-A0A7W9NIW1-F1
#
_cell.length_a   1.000
_cell.length_b   1.000
_cell.length_c   1.000
_cell.angle_alpha   90.00
_cell.angle_beta   90.00
_cell.angle_gamma   90.00
#
_symmetry.space_group_name_H-M   'P 1'
#
loop_
_entity.id
_entity.type
_entity.pdbx_description
1 polymer ?
#
loop_
_entity_poly.entity_id
_entity_poly.type
_entity_poly.pdbx_seq_one_letter_code
_entity_poly.pdbx_strand_id
1 'polypeptide(L)' 'MSDDRPLLRVVRGNPDDTELAVLTAVMSAIAAVPAGSDEPAAPSRWGAPQLRRPLHPGPGAWQYSFR' A
#
# COMPACT_ATOMS: atom_id res chain seq x y z
N MET A 1 1.98 -23.48 17.22
CA MET A 1 0.85 -22.69 16.69
C MET A 1 1.39 -21.94 15.50
N SER A 2 1.17 -22.44 14.28
CA SER A 2 1.58 -21.71 13.08
C SER A 2 0.80 -20.41 13.03
N ASP A 3 1.50 -19.29 12.93
CA ASP A 3 0.91 -17.98 12.69
C ASP A 3 0.47 -17.92 11.22
N ASP A 4 -0.66 -18.58 10.93
CA ASP A 4 -1.18 -18.78 9.57
C ASP A 4 -1.98 -17.55 9.12
N ARG A 5 -1.26 -16.43 8.99
CA ARG A 5 -1.85 -15.20 8.46
C ARG A 5 -2.02 -15.37 6.95
N PRO A 6 -3.25 -15.17 6.42
CA PRO A 6 -3.51 -15.37 5.00
C PRO A 6 -2.72 -14.36 4.16
N LEU A 7 -2.16 -14.83 3.04
CA LEU A 7 -1.39 -14.00 2.10
C LEU A 7 -2.24 -12.90 1.44
N LEU A 8 -3.55 -13.13 1.29
CA LEU A 8 -4.52 -12.20 0.73
C LEU A 8 -5.86 -12.35 1.46
N ARG A 9 -6.51 -11.23 1.81
CA ARG A 9 -7.86 -11.20 2.40
C ARG A 9 -8.74 -10.16 1.74
N VAL A 10 -9.89 -10.59 1.21
CA VAL A 10 -10.93 -9.69 0.73
C VAL A 10 -11.69 -9.13 1.93
N VAL A 11 -11.54 -7.84 2.20
CA VAL A 11 -12.21 -7.17 3.34
C VAL A 11 -13.59 -6.62 2.95
N ARG A 12 -13.82 -6.40 1.66
CA ARG A 12 -15.08 -5.88 1.10
C ARG A 12 -15.22 -6.33 -0.37
N GLY A 13 -16.46 -6.55 -0.81
CA GLY A 13 -16.80 -7.02 -2.15
C GLY A 13 -17.09 -8.52 -2.19
N ASN A 14 -17.56 -9.01 -3.34
CA ASN A 14 -17.77 -10.43 -3.60
C ASN A 14 -17.22 -10.75 -5.00
N PRO A 15 -15.89 -10.83 -5.15
CA PRO A 15 -15.29 -11.11 -6.45
C PRO A 15 -15.69 -12.50 -6.93
N ASP A 16 -15.81 -12.65 -8.24
CA ASP A 16 -15.98 -13.98 -8.82
C ASP A 16 -14.64 -14.74 -8.90
N ASP A 17 -14.72 -16.02 -9.25
CA ASP A 17 -13.55 -16.91 -9.34
C ASP A 17 -12.52 -16.40 -10.37
N THR A 18 -13.00 -15.77 -11.45
CA THR A 18 -12.14 -15.24 -12.52
C THR A 18 -11.37 -14.04 -12.00
N GLU A 19 -12.03 -13.10 -11.33
CA GLU A 19 -11.42 -11.92 -10.73
C GLU A 19 -10.38 -12.32 -9.66
N LEU A 20 -10.68 -13.32 -8.84
CA LEU A 20 -9.76 -13.82 -7.82
C LEU A 20 -8.53 -14.50 -8.45
N ALA A 21 -8.73 -15.28 -9.52
CA ALA A 21 -7.64 -15.92 -10.26
C ALA A 21 -6.73 -14.87 -10.93
N VAL A 22 -7.31 -13.84 -11.55
CA VAL A 22 -6.55 -12.73 -12.17
C VAL A 22 -5.70 -12.02 -11.12
N LEU A 23 -6.28 -11.65 -9.98
CA LEU A 23 -5.54 -10.99 -8.90
C LEU A 23 -4.39 -11.85 -8.39
N THR A 24 -4.62 -13.16 -8.22
CA THR A 24 -3.60 -14.10 -7.77
C THR A 24 -2.47 -14.23 -8.78
N ALA A 25 -2.79 -14.36 -10.07
CA ALA A 25 -1.82 -14.45 -11.15
C ALA A 25 -0.93 -13.20 -11.22
N VAL A 26 -1.52 -12.01 -11.09
CA VAL A 26 -0.78 -10.73 -11.06
C VAL A 26 0.17 -10.69 -9.86
N MET A 27 -0.29 -11.08 -8.66
CA MET A 27 0.54 -11.13 -7.46
C MET A 27 1.72 -12.11 -7.63
N SER A 28 1.47 -13.30 -8.19
CA SER A 28 2.52 -14.28 -8.49
C SER A 28 3.52 -13.75 -9.53
N ALA A 29 3.05 -13.05 -10.56
CA ALA A 29 3.92 -12.45 -11.58
C ALA A 29 4.83 -11.37 -10.97
N ILE A 30 4.30 -10.51 -10.10
CA ILE A 30 5.07 -9.50 -9.36
C ILE A 30 6.12 -10.17 -8.47
N ALA A 31 5.74 -11.23 -7.74
CA ALA A 31 6.66 -11.95 -6.85
C ALA A 31 7.77 -12.70 -7.61
N ALA A 32 7.53 -13.08 -8.87
CA ALA A 32 8.50 -13.73 -9.73
C ALA A 32 9.52 -12.76 -10.35
N VAL A 33 9.31 -11.44 -10.23
CA VAL A 33 10.28 -10.45 -10.71
C VAL A 33 11.58 -10.59 -9.91
N PRO A 34 12.75 -10.81 -10.57
CA PRO A 34 14.03 -10.84 -9.88
C PRO A 34 14.22 -9.53 -9.13
N ALA A 35 14.63 -9.60 -7.86
CA ALA A 35 15.03 -8.41 -7.14
C ALA A 35 16.13 -7.70 -7.95
N GLY A 36 15.87 -6.44 -8.34
CA GLY A 36 16.89 -5.60 -8.94
C GLY A 36 18.09 -5.46 -8.00
N SER A 37 19.25 -5.09 -8.56
CA SER A 37 20.51 -4.90 -7.82
C SER A 37 20.31 -4.21 -6.47
N ASP A 38 21.03 -4.66 -5.45
CA ASP A 38 21.09 -4.13 -4.06
C ASP A 38 21.52 -2.64 -3.96
N GLU A 39 21.57 -1.92 -5.07
CA GLU A 39 21.75 -0.48 -5.06
C GLU A 39 20.59 0.15 -4.28
N PRO A 40 20.86 0.91 -3.21
CA PRO A 40 19.80 1.51 -2.42
C PRO A 40 18.96 2.42 -3.32
N ALA A 41 17.70 2.03 -3.51
CA ALA A 41 16.74 2.85 -4.25
C ALA A 41 16.71 4.25 -3.63
N ALA A 42 16.70 5.28 -4.49
CA ALA A 42 16.56 6.64 -4.02
C ALA A 42 15.33 6.72 -3.09
N PRO A 43 15.47 7.27 -1.87
CA PRO A 43 14.39 7.28 -0.91
C PRO A 43 13.19 7.99 -1.51
N SER A 44 12.03 7.33 -1.44
CA SER A 44 10.76 7.92 -1.87
C SER A 44 10.58 9.28 -1.20
N ARG A 45 10.08 10.27 -1.95
CA ARG A 45 9.73 11.58 -1.38
C ARG A 45 8.73 11.46 -0.22
N TRP A 46 7.90 10.41 -0.22
CA TRP A 46 6.98 10.09 0.87
C TRP A 46 7.69 9.65 2.17
N GLY A 47 8.94 9.20 2.10
CA GLY A 47 9.75 8.82 3.25
C GLY A 47 10.44 10.01 3.94
N ALA A 48 10.31 11.23 3.40
CA ALA A 48 11.00 12.41 3.90
C ALA A 48 10.64 12.70 5.38
N PRO A 49 11.61 12.91 6.29
CA PRO A 49 11.35 13.17 7.71
C PRO A 49 10.39 14.34 7.96
N GLN A 50 10.38 15.33 7.06
CA GLN A 50 9.51 16.49 7.09
C GLN A 50 8.02 16.11 7.02
N LEU A 51 7.70 15.00 6.33
CA LEU A 51 6.33 14.48 6.20
C LEU A 51 5.87 13.70 7.45
N ARG A 52 6.78 13.38 8.37
CA ARG A 52 6.47 12.66 9.63
C ARG A 52 6.27 13.61 10.82
N ARG A 53 6.42 14.92 10.62
CA ARG A 53 6.21 15.89 11.68
C ARG A 53 4.70 16.07 11.92
N PRO A 54 4.26 16.22 13.19
CA PRO A 54 2.89 16.60 13.48
C PRO A 54 2.50 17.84 12.69
N LEU A 55 1.39 17.76 11.95
CA LEU A 55 0.80 18.92 11.31
C LEU A 55 0.05 19.72 12.38
N HIS A 56 0.37 21.00 12.52
CA HIS A 56 -0.33 21.92 13.41
C HIS A 56 -1.27 22.80 12.59
N PRO A 57 -2.55 22.43 12.44
CA PRO A 57 -3.52 23.26 11.74
C PRO A 57 -3.70 24.59 12.48
N GLY A 58 -3.66 25.70 11.74
CA GLY A 58 -4.00 27.02 12.27
C GLY A 58 -5.50 27.22 12.49
N PRO A 59 -5.92 28.30 13.15
CA PRO A 59 -7.33 28.65 13.27
C PRO A 59 -8.00 28.68 11.89
N GLY A 60 -9.12 27.96 11.74
CA GLY A 60 -9.87 27.89 10.48
C GLY A 60 -9.25 27.02 9.38
N ALA A 61 -8.16 26.29 9.62
CA ALA A 61 -7.42 25.55 8.58
C ALA A 61 -8.25 24.49 7.81
N TRP A 62 -9.36 24.02 8.37
CA TRP A 62 -10.21 22.99 7.77
C TRP A 62 -11.51 23.53 7.16
N GLN A 63 -11.76 24.85 7.25
CA GLN A 63 -13.02 25.46 6.79
C GLN A 63 -13.27 25.27 5.28
N TYR A 64 -12.20 25.01 4.51
CA TYR A 64 -12.28 24.82 3.06
C TYR A 64 -12.23 23.36 2.61
N SER A 65 -12.07 22.40 3.54
CA SER A 65 -11.94 20.97 3.18
C SER A 65 -13.27 20.29 2.84
N PHE A 66 -14.38 20.91 3.23
CA PHE A 66 -15.75 20.39 3.01
C PHE A 66 -16.56 21.24 2.01
N ARG A 67 -15.91 22.06 1.18
CA ARG A 67 -16.59 22.82 0.13
C ARG A 67 -16.57 22.10 -1.21
#